data_AF-A0A1H2M8T7-F1
#
_entry.id   AF-A0A1H2M8T7-F1
#
_cell.length_a   1.000
_cell.length_b   1.000
_cell.length_c   1.000
_cell.angle_alpha   90.00
_cell.angle_beta   90.00
_cell.angle_gamma   90.00
#
_symmetry.space_group_name_H-M   'P 1'
#
loop_
_entity.id
_entity.type
_entity.pdbx_description
1 polymer ?
#
loop_
_entity_poly.entity_id
_entity_poly.type
_entity_poly.pdbx_seq_one_letter_code
_entity_poly.pdbx_strand_id
1 'polypeptide(L)'
;MTEAFLILAIVVVTALAFDFTNGFHDTANAMATSIATGALKPKQAVVLAATLNLVGAFLSIEVALTVSNKIISIQGSNGAPLPELVGVPILTIVLAGLVGGILWNLVTWLLGLPSSSSHALFGGLIGSAIAALGLGGVKWSGVVSSVIIPAFFSPVVAGLVAALGTWIVFKITAQVATGSREKGFRWGQIGSASLVALAHGTNDAQKTMGVITLALIAYGSWTAGEGIPLWVKIACALAIASGTYIGGWRVIRTLGKGLVEISSPQGMAAEFASAAVILSSSHLGMALSTTHVATGSILGSGVGKPGAQVRWGVAGRMVVAWVITLPAAGLVGALCWAVAHGIGGGLGAVVVFVALVVAATLMFRHSRKTKIDHNNVNDEWAGGLATEDAAPAAKTPVNA
;
A
#
# COMPACT_ATOMS: atom_id res chain seq x y z
N MET A 1 -18.13 24.24 -17.61
CA MET A 1 -17.72 22.85 -17.34
C MET A 1 -18.97 22.01 -17.29
N THR A 2 -19.02 20.88 -18.02
CA THR A 2 -20.11 19.92 -17.85
C THR A 2 -19.99 19.26 -16.48
N GLU A 3 -21.10 18.83 -15.92
CA GLU A 3 -21.14 18.13 -14.63
C GLU A 3 -20.23 16.89 -14.62
N ALA A 4 -20.31 16.06 -15.65
CA ALA A 4 -19.47 14.87 -15.78
C ALA A 4 -17.97 15.22 -15.80
N PHE A 5 -17.58 16.34 -16.40
CA PHE A 5 -16.19 16.80 -16.42
C PHE A 5 -15.72 17.22 -15.02
N LEU A 6 -16.58 17.91 -14.25
CA LEU A 6 -16.26 18.27 -12.87
C LEU A 6 -16.02 17.01 -12.01
N ILE A 7 -16.90 16.01 -12.11
CA ILE A 7 -16.74 14.76 -11.35
C ILE A 7 -15.48 14.02 -11.82
N LEU A 8 -15.20 13.96 -13.12
CA LEU A 8 -13.97 13.38 -13.64
C LEU A 8 -12.73 14.06 -13.05
N ALA A 9 -12.68 15.40 -13.04
CA ALA A 9 -11.55 16.14 -12.47
C ALA A 9 -11.35 15.81 -10.98
N ILE A 10 -12.44 15.73 -10.22
CA ILE A 10 -12.40 15.32 -8.80
C ILE A 10 -11.91 13.87 -8.66
N VAL A 11 -12.36 12.95 -9.50
CA VAL A 11 -11.90 11.55 -9.51
C VAL A 11 -10.40 11.47 -9.78
N VAL A 12 -9.89 12.20 -10.79
CA VAL A 12 -8.46 12.22 -11.12
C VAL A 12 -7.64 12.74 -9.94
N VAL A 13 -8.03 13.86 -9.35
CA VAL A 13 -7.34 14.43 -8.17
C VAL A 13 -7.39 13.46 -6.99
N THR A 14 -8.53 12.82 -6.76
CA THR A 14 -8.70 11.84 -5.67
C THR A 14 -7.87 10.59 -5.91
N ALA A 15 -7.80 10.09 -7.14
CA ALA A 15 -6.97 8.94 -7.51
C ALA A 15 -5.48 9.24 -7.31
N LEU A 16 -5.01 10.41 -7.74
CA LEU A 16 -3.63 10.84 -7.47
C LEU A 16 -3.35 11.02 -5.98
N ALA A 17 -4.32 11.51 -5.21
CA ALA A 17 -4.22 11.57 -3.76
C ALA A 17 -4.15 10.16 -3.14
N PHE A 18 -4.93 9.20 -3.65
CA PHE A 18 -4.83 7.80 -3.26
C PHE A 18 -3.43 7.25 -3.52
N ASP A 19 -2.89 7.44 -4.73
CA ASP A 19 -1.55 6.95 -5.10
C ASP A 19 -0.45 7.56 -4.24
N PHE A 20 -0.58 8.85 -3.92
CA PHE A 20 0.30 9.54 -2.98
C PHE A 20 0.20 8.93 -1.58
N THR A 21 -1.02 8.74 -1.04
CA THR A 21 -1.19 8.11 0.28
C THR A 21 -0.70 6.67 0.28
N ASN A 22 -0.79 5.96 -0.84
CA ASN A 22 -0.26 4.61 -1.00
C ASN A 22 1.26 4.62 -0.92
N GLY A 23 1.93 5.45 -1.73
CA GLY A 23 3.40 5.58 -1.70
C GLY A 23 3.93 5.94 -0.31
N PHE A 24 3.23 6.84 0.38
CA PHE A 24 3.50 7.22 1.76
C PHE A 24 3.34 6.03 2.74
N HIS A 25 2.19 5.37 2.71
CA HIS A 25 1.87 4.27 3.61
C HIS A 25 2.82 3.07 3.42
N ASP A 26 3.11 2.71 2.17
CA ASP A 26 3.81 1.48 1.81
C ASP A 26 5.33 1.67 1.65
N THR A 27 5.86 2.87 1.91
CA THR A 27 7.31 3.08 2.06
C THR A 27 7.92 2.13 3.09
N ALA A 28 7.15 1.80 4.13
CA ALA A 28 7.57 0.87 5.18
C ALA A 28 7.85 -0.53 4.64
N ASN A 29 7.12 -0.99 3.62
CA ASN A 29 7.29 -2.33 3.03
C ASN A 29 8.67 -2.50 2.39
N ALA A 30 9.23 -1.42 1.84
CA ALA A 30 10.54 -1.45 1.17
C ALA A 30 11.71 -1.02 2.09
N MET A 31 11.46 -0.13 3.05
CA MET A 31 12.53 0.56 3.77
C MET A 31 12.58 0.33 5.28
N ALA A 32 11.55 -0.27 5.90
CA ALA A 32 11.55 -0.44 7.36
C ALA A 32 12.71 -1.33 7.85
N THR A 33 13.01 -2.40 7.12
CA THR A 33 14.10 -3.33 7.41
C THR A 33 15.47 -2.67 7.26
N SER A 34 15.72 -1.94 6.18
CA SER A 34 17.01 -1.29 5.92
C SER A 34 17.27 -0.08 6.82
N ILE A 35 16.21 0.59 7.28
CA ILE A 35 16.28 1.64 8.30
C ILE A 35 16.53 1.03 9.70
N ALA A 36 15.86 -0.08 10.04
CA ALA A 36 15.99 -0.72 11.34
C ALA A 36 17.36 -1.36 11.56
N THR A 37 17.97 -1.94 10.51
CA THR A 37 19.34 -2.50 10.56
C THR A 37 20.42 -1.42 10.52
N GLY A 38 20.06 -0.18 10.17
CA GLY A 38 21.01 0.89 9.90
C GLY A 38 21.79 0.73 8.59
N ALA A 39 21.36 -0.15 7.68
CA ALA A 39 21.93 -0.25 6.34
C ALA A 39 21.79 1.07 5.56
N LEU A 40 20.65 1.75 5.71
CA LEU A 40 20.41 3.09 5.16
C LEU A 40 19.98 4.06 6.26
N LYS A 41 20.41 5.32 6.15
CA LYS A 41 19.84 6.40 6.97
C LYS A 41 18.39 6.66 6.51
N PRO A 42 17.47 7.00 7.43
CA PRO A 42 16.05 7.22 7.10
C PRO A 42 15.79 8.10 5.86
N LYS A 43 16.46 9.27 5.75
CA LYS A 43 16.30 10.16 4.59
C LYS A 43 16.86 9.57 3.29
N GLN A 44 17.95 8.81 3.35
CA GLN A 44 18.54 8.18 2.17
C GLN A 44 17.64 7.04 1.68
N ALA A 45 17.06 6.28 2.60
CA ALA A 45 16.14 5.19 2.30
C ALA A 45 14.90 5.69 1.54
N VAL A 46 14.24 6.75 2.01
CA VAL A 46 13.03 7.28 1.32
C VAL A 46 13.35 7.94 -0.02
N VAL A 47 14.52 8.57 -0.19
CA VAL A 47 14.96 9.11 -1.49
C VAL A 47 15.19 8.00 -2.50
N LEU A 48 15.89 6.94 -2.10
CA LEU A 48 16.13 5.77 -2.93
C LEU A 48 14.81 5.08 -3.31
N ALA A 49 13.94 4.86 -2.33
CA ALA A 49 12.62 4.28 -2.55
C ALA A 49 11.76 5.10 -3.51
N ALA A 50 11.71 6.42 -3.33
CA ALA A 50 10.94 7.31 -4.20
C ALA A 50 11.44 7.27 -5.65
N THR A 51 12.76 7.28 -5.84
CA THR A 51 13.38 7.22 -7.17
C THR A 51 13.06 5.89 -7.86
N LEU A 52 13.16 4.78 -7.13
CA LEU A 52 12.90 3.46 -7.69
C LEU A 52 11.41 3.18 -7.88
N ASN A 53 10.53 3.73 -7.04
CA ASN A 53 9.09 3.70 -7.26
C ASN A 53 8.73 4.45 -8.55
N LEU A 54 9.33 5.64 -8.78
CA LEU A 54 9.16 6.40 -10.01
C LEU A 54 9.58 5.58 -11.22
N VAL A 55 10.76 4.96 -11.20
CA VAL A 55 11.26 4.11 -12.30
C VAL A 55 10.37 2.88 -12.50
N GLY A 56 10.03 2.17 -11.42
CA GLY A 56 9.21 0.96 -11.44
C GLY A 56 7.84 1.17 -12.08
N ALA A 57 7.24 2.35 -11.87
CA ALA A 57 5.96 2.71 -12.48
C ALA A 57 5.96 2.71 -14.02
N PHE A 58 7.14 2.78 -14.67
CA PHE A 58 7.29 2.71 -16.12
C PHE A 58 7.67 1.32 -16.65
N LEU A 59 7.93 0.34 -15.78
CA LEU A 59 8.44 -0.98 -16.20
C LEU A 59 7.35 -1.97 -16.63
N SER A 60 6.09 -1.76 -16.26
CA SER A 60 4.99 -2.66 -16.61
C SER A 60 3.65 -1.91 -16.66
N ILE A 61 2.67 -2.53 -17.33
CA ILE A 61 1.27 -2.08 -17.39
C ILE A 61 0.25 -3.23 -17.16
N GLU A 62 0.73 -4.44 -16.83
CA GLU A 62 -0.09 -5.66 -16.71
C GLU A 62 -1.13 -5.62 -15.59
N VAL A 63 -0.77 -5.04 -14.43
CA VAL A 63 -1.66 -4.89 -13.27
C VAL A 63 -2.77 -3.87 -13.56
N ALA A 64 -2.47 -2.79 -14.27
CA ALA A 64 -3.45 -1.74 -14.56
C ALA A 64 -4.65 -2.28 -15.35
N LEU A 65 -4.44 -3.27 -16.22
CA LEU A 65 -5.49 -3.90 -17.03
C LEU A 65 -6.47 -4.76 -16.19
N THR A 66 -6.12 -5.10 -14.95
CA THR A 66 -6.87 -6.08 -14.14
C THR A 66 -7.55 -5.50 -12.90
N VAL A 67 -7.29 -4.23 -12.55
CA VAL A 67 -7.67 -3.62 -11.25
C VAL A 67 -9.18 -3.46 -11.04
N SER A 68 -9.94 -3.04 -12.05
CA SER A 68 -11.38 -2.77 -11.90
C SER A 68 -12.26 -3.87 -12.49
N ASN A 69 -11.92 -4.36 -13.70
CA ASN A 69 -12.77 -5.27 -14.45
C ASN A 69 -12.90 -6.65 -13.78
N LYS A 70 -11.93 -7.06 -12.95
CA LYS A 70 -12.03 -8.32 -12.20
C LYS A 70 -12.92 -8.23 -10.96
N ILE A 71 -13.14 -7.04 -10.41
CA ILE A 71 -13.70 -6.90 -9.05
C ILE A 71 -15.16 -6.42 -9.08
N ILE A 72 -15.48 -5.47 -9.95
CA ILE A 72 -16.81 -4.83 -10.02
C ILE A 72 -17.40 -4.87 -11.42
N SER A 73 -18.72 -5.00 -11.51
CA SER A 73 -19.51 -5.15 -12.73
C SER A 73 -19.88 -3.80 -13.33
N ILE A 74 -18.87 -2.97 -13.62
CA ILE A 74 -19.05 -1.68 -14.30
C ILE A 74 -18.48 -1.66 -15.72
N GLN A 75 -17.84 -2.76 -16.12
CA GLN A 75 -17.25 -2.97 -17.44
C GLN A 75 -17.74 -4.30 -18.02
N GLY A 76 -17.96 -4.33 -19.34
CA GLY A 76 -18.22 -5.53 -20.12
C GLY A 76 -16.98 -6.42 -20.29
N SER A 77 -17.15 -7.55 -20.99
CA SER A 77 -16.07 -8.52 -21.25
C SER A 77 -14.90 -7.95 -22.04
N ASN A 78 -15.15 -6.93 -22.86
CA ASN A 78 -14.14 -6.18 -23.63
C ASN A 78 -13.43 -5.09 -22.82
N GLY A 79 -13.75 -4.93 -21.52
CA GLY A 79 -13.18 -3.88 -20.67
C GLY A 79 -13.76 -2.48 -20.91
N ALA A 80 -14.72 -2.31 -21.82
CA ALA A 80 -15.44 -1.06 -21.97
C ALA A 80 -16.48 -0.90 -20.82
N PRO A 81 -16.71 0.32 -20.34
CA PRO A 81 -17.84 0.64 -19.44
C PRO A 81 -19.17 0.10 -19.95
N LEU A 82 -20.03 -0.35 -19.04
CA LEU A 82 -21.40 -0.73 -19.38
C LEU A 82 -22.18 0.50 -19.88
N PRO A 83 -22.87 0.46 -21.04
CA PRO A 83 -23.54 1.61 -21.64
C PRO A 83 -24.46 2.37 -20.69
N GLU A 84 -25.19 1.63 -19.84
CA GLU A 84 -26.13 2.17 -18.86
C GLU A 84 -25.48 2.86 -17.65
N LEU A 85 -24.16 2.67 -17.45
CA LEU A 85 -23.40 3.26 -16.34
C LEU A 85 -22.39 4.33 -16.78
N VAL A 86 -22.28 4.59 -18.09
CA VAL A 86 -21.34 5.58 -18.66
C VAL A 86 -21.60 6.97 -18.08
N GLY A 87 -20.52 7.73 -17.85
CA GLY A 87 -20.57 9.08 -17.32
C GLY A 87 -20.68 9.13 -15.80
N VAL A 88 -21.62 9.92 -15.30
CA VAL A 88 -21.77 10.24 -13.87
C VAL A 88 -21.87 9.00 -12.95
N PRO A 89 -22.59 7.90 -13.29
CA PRO A 89 -22.70 6.74 -12.41
C PRO A 89 -21.36 6.09 -12.09
N ILE A 90 -20.56 5.72 -13.09
CA ILE A 90 -19.22 5.12 -12.87
C ILE A 90 -18.31 6.09 -12.13
N LEU A 91 -18.28 7.36 -12.53
CA LEU A 91 -17.41 8.36 -11.89
C LEU A 91 -17.74 8.51 -10.40
N THR A 92 -19.04 8.46 -10.03
CA THR A 92 -19.48 8.56 -8.64
C THR A 92 -19.12 7.30 -7.84
N ILE A 93 -19.29 6.11 -8.41
CA ILE A 93 -18.88 4.84 -7.79
C ILE A 93 -17.36 4.85 -7.53
N VAL A 94 -16.58 5.21 -8.55
CA VAL A 94 -15.12 5.26 -8.45
C VAL A 94 -14.66 6.30 -7.42
N LEU A 95 -15.25 7.51 -7.43
CA LEU A 95 -14.96 8.56 -6.45
C LEU A 95 -15.20 8.06 -5.02
N ALA A 96 -16.39 7.50 -4.75
CA ALA A 96 -16.76 7.01 -3.44
C ALA A 96 -15.83 5.88 -2.96
N GLY A 97 -15.51 4.95 -3.84
CA GLY A 97 -14.59 3.85 -3.53
C GLY A 97 -13.16 4.33 -3.25
N LEU A 98 -12.65 5.29 -4.03
CA LEU A 98 -11.35 5.91 -3.78
C LEU A 98 -11.31 6.62 -2.43
N VAL A 99 -12.35 7.40 -2.09
CA VAL A 99 -12.44 8.11 -0.81
C VAL A 99 -12.47 7.11 0.35
N GLY A 100 -13.23 6.02 0.22
CA GLY A 100 -13.23 4.93 1.20
C GLY A 100 -11.84 4.32 1.41
N GLY A 101 -11.12 4.04 0.33
CA GLY A 101 -9.74 3.54 0.39
C GLY A 101 -8.76 4.52 1.05
N ILE A 102 -8.81 5.80 0.68
CA ILE A 102 -7.93 6.84 1.26
C ILE A 102 -8.19 7.01 2.74
N LEU A 103 -9.45 7.16 3.15
CA LEU A 103 -9.79 7.39 4.54
C LEU A 103 -9.34 6.22 5.41
N TRP A 104 -9.54 4.98 4.93
CA TRP A 104 -9.05 3.81 5.66
C TRP A 104 -7.52 3.78 5.76
N ASN A 105 -6.80 4.03 4.66
CA ASN A 105 -5.33 4.12 4.67
C ASN A 105 -4.80 5.19 5.65
N LEU A 106 -5.48 6.33 5.77
CA LEU A 106 -5.10 7.38 6.70
C LEU A 106 -5.39 6.99 8.16
N VAL A 107 -6.49 6.28 8.42
CA VAL A 107 -6.81 5.74 9.75
C VAL A 107 -5.75 4.73 10.20
N THR A 108 -5.41 3.76 9.36
CA THR A 108 -4.42 2.74 9.70
C THR A 108 -3.02 3.34 9.86
N TRP A 109 -2.65 4.29 9.00
CA TRP A 109 -1.42 5.07 9.18
C TRP A 109 -1.39 5.81 10.51
N LEU A 110 -2.48 6.49 10.88
CA LEU A 110 -2.57 7.26 12.12
C LEU A 110 -2.31 6.36 13.34
N LEU A 111 -2.87 5.15 13.31
CA LEU A 111 -2.70 4.12 14.31
C LEU A 111 -1.33 3.41 14.24
N GLY A 112 -0.56 3.62 13.16
CA GLY A 112 0.71 2.92 12.91
C GLY A 112 0.53 1.45 12.54
N LEU A 113 -0.64 1.07 12.04
CA LEU A 113 -0.98 -0.30 11.65
C LEU A 113 -0.58 -0.55 10.19
N PRO A 114 0.28 -1.53 9.89
CA PRO A 114 0.58 -1.92 8.52
C PRO A 114 -0.63 -2.59 7.86
N SER A 115 -1.42 -1.81 7.12
CA SER A 115 -2.52 -2.29 6.29
C SER A 115 -2.15 -2.36 4.81
N SER A 116 -2.96 -3.05 4.02
CA SER A 116 -2.82 -3.12 2.56
C SER A 116 -3.63 -2.03 1.87
N SER A 117 -2.95 -1.07 1.21
CA SER A 117 -3.61 -0.07 0.36
C SER A 117 -4.41 -0.70 -0.77
N SER A 118 -3.94 -1.83 -1.31
CA SER A 118 -4.65 -2.58 -2.35
C SER A 118 -6.01 -3.10 -1.85
N HIS A 119 -6.06 -3.64 -0.62
CA HIS A 119 -7.31 -4.09 -0.01
C HIS A 119 -8.22 -2.93 0.36
N ALA A 120 -7.66 -1.78 0.76
CA ALA A 120 -8.43 -0.58 1.01
C ALA A 120 -9.11 -0.06 -0.27
N LEU A 121 -8.37 -0.01 -1.39
CA LEU A 121 -8.91 0.35 -2.71
C LEU A 121 -10.01 -0.62 -3.15
N PHE A 122 -9.74 -1.93 -3.15
CA PHE A 122 -10.72 -2.93 -3.56
C PHE A 122 -11.93 -2.94 -2.63
N GLY A 123 -11.72 -2.85 -1.32
CA GLY A 123 -12.78 -2.73 -0.33
C GLY A 123 -13.68 -1.55 -0.63
N GLY A 124 -13.10 -0.34 -0.77
CA GLY A 124 -13.82 0.87 -1.11
C GLY A 124 -14.65 0.73 -2.39
N LEU A 125 -14.04 0.25 -3.48
CA LEU A 125 -14.72 0.02 -4.76
C LEU A 125 -15.86 -1.00 -4.66
N ILE A 126 -15.63 -2.13 -3.97
CA ILE A 126 -16.65 -3.15 -3.71
C ILE A 126 -17.82 -2.54 -2.93
N GLY A 127 -17.54 -1.80 -1.87
CA GLY A 127 -18.56 -1.17 -1.04
C GLY A 127 -19.40 -0.15 -1.80
N SER A 128 -18.76 0.75 -2.56
CA SER A 128 -19.48 1.70 -3.43
C SER A 128 -20.29 1.00 -4.51
N ALA A 129 -19.80 -0.11 -5.08
CA ALA A 129 -20.52 -0.87 -6.09
C ALA A 129 -21.72 -1.63 -5.50
N ILE A 130 -21.60 -2.21 -4.30
CA ILE A 130 -22.72 -2.83 -3.59
C ILE A 130 -23.80 -1.79 -3.30
N ALA A 131 -23.42 -0.59 -2.86
CA ALA A 131 -24.37 0.47 -2.59
C ALA A 131 -25.10 0.94 -3.88
N ALA A 132 -24.37 1.00 -5.00
CA ALA A 132 -24.90 1.49 -6.27
C ALA A 132 -25.71 0.47 -7.08
N LEU A 133 -25.28 -0.78 -7.08
CA LEU A 133 -25.75 -1.83 -8.01
C LEU A 133 -26.26 -3.07 -7.27
N GLY A 134 -26.27 -3.06 -5.93
CA GLY A 134 -26.55 -4.24 -5.12
C GLY A 134 -25.44 -5.29 -5.18
N LEU A 135 -25.70 -6.45 -4.58
CA LEU A 135 -24.73 -7.57 -4.54
C LEU A 135 -24.36 -8.11 -5.94
N GLY A 136 -25.20 -7.88 -6.95
CA GLY A 136 -24.94 -8.23 -8.36
C GLY A 136 -23.90 -7.32 -9.04
N GLY A 137 -23.63 -6.14 -8.46
CA GLY A 137 -22.59 -5.22 -8.92
C GLY A 137 -21.15 -5.68 -8.67
N VAL A 138 -20.98 -6.82 -7.97
CA VAL A 138 -19.67 -7.35 -7.58
C VAL A 138 -19.41 -8.68 -8.30
N LYS A 139 -18.21 -8.80 -8.88
CA LYS A 139 -17.74 -10.05 -9.50
C LYS A 139 -17.12 -10.94 -8.42
N TRP A 140 -17.94 -11.62 -7.63
CA TRP A 140 -17.48 -12.41 -6.47
C TRP A 140 -16.40 -13.45 -6.79
N SER A 141 -16.47 -14.10 -7.94
CA SER A 141 -15.40 -15.01 -8.41
C SER A 141 -14.06 -14.28 -8.57
N GLY A 142 -14.08 -13.05 -9.10
CA GLY A 142 -12.91 -12.21 -9.22
C GLY A 142 -12.41 -11.67 -7.88
N VAL A 143 -13.30 -11.30 -6.96
CA VAL A 143 -12.94 -10.95 -5.57
C VAL A 143 -12.20 -12.10 -4.90
N VAL A 144 -12.74 -13.32 -4.99
CA VAL A 144 -12.10 -14.49 -4.37
C VAL A 144 -10.75 -14.78 -5.02
N SER A 145 -10.69 -14.86 -6.35
CA SER A 145 -9.47 -15.25 -7.08
C SER A 145 -8.37 -14.19 -7.09
N SER A 146 -8.73 -12.90 -7.10
CA SER A 146 -7.76 -11.80 -7.27
C SER A 146 -7.50 -11.02 -5.98
N VAL A 147 -8.34 -11.16 -4.95
CA VAL A 147 -8.18 -10.46 -3.67
C VAL A 147 -8.00 -11.46 -2.54
N ILE A 148 -8.99 -12.30 -2.24
CA ILE A 148 -9.00 -13.14 -1.02
C ILE A 148 -7.94 -14.24 -1.04
N ILE A 149 -7.86 -15.02 -2.13
CA ILE A 149 -6.87 -16.09 -2.27
C ILE A 149 -5.45 -15.51 -2.19
N PRO A 150 -5.07 -14.49 -2.99
CA PRO A 150 -3.76 -13.89 -2.89
C PRO A 150 -3.49 -13.26 -1.51
N ALA A 151 -4.49 -12.67 -0.85
CA ALA A 151 -4.34 -12.10 0.49
C ALA A 151 -3.88 -13.12 1.54
N PHE A 152 -4.39 -14.35 1.45
CA PHE A 152 -4.06 -15.44 2.36
C PHE A 152 -2.73 -16.10 2.00
N PHE A 153 -2.54 -16.47 0.72
CA PHE A 153 -1.38 -17.27 0.32
C PHE A 153 -0.10 -16.45 0.18
N SER A 154 -0.18 -15.17 -0.23
CA SER A 154 1.03 -14.37 -0.44
C SER A 154 1.90 -14.15 0.80
N PRO A 155 1.38 -13.81 2.00
CA PRO A 155 2.23 -13.70 3.19
C PRO A 155 2.83 -15.06 3.58
N VAL A 156 2.09 -16.16 3.37
CA VAL A 156 2.56 -17.53 3.68
C VAL A 156 3.71 -17.92 2.76
N VAL A 157 3.53 -17.78 1.45
CA VAL A 157 4.57 -18.09 0.46
C VAL A 157 5.80 -17.20 0.68
N ALA A 158 5.59 -15.89 0.85
CA ALA A 158 6.67 -14.95 1.12
C ALA A 158 7.42 -15.26 2.42
N GLY A 159 6.70 -15.72 3.46
CA GLY A 159 7.28 -16.15 4.73
C GLY A 159 8.06 -17.44 4.61
N LEU A 160 7.56 -18.45 3.90
CA LEU A 160 8.28 -19.71 3.67
C LEU A 160 9.56 -19.49 2.86
N VAL A 161 9.49 -18.70 1.80
CA VAL A 161 10.66 -18.35 0.97
C VAL A 161 11.69 -17.57 1.79
N ALA A 162 11.24 -16.60 2.60
CA ALA A 162 12.14 -15.84 3.47
C ALA A 162 12.75 -16.68 4.60
N ALA A 163 11.99 -17.62 5.19
CA ALA A 163 12.47 -18.52 6.22
C ALA A 163 13.55 -19.45 5.68
N LEU A 164 13.30 -20.08 4.53
CA LEU A 164 14.27 -20.94 3.86
C LEU A 164 15.50 -20.13 3.44
N GLY A 165 15.31 -18.98 2.80
CA GLY A 165 16.40 -18.11 2.36
C GLY A 165 17.28 -17.65 3.54
N THR A 166 16.65 -17.27 4.65
CA THR A 166 17.38 -16.88 5.86
C THR A 166 18.17 -18.06 6.43
N TRP A 167 17.54 -19.24 6.54
CA TRP A 167 18.23 -20.43 7.04
C TRP A 167 19.46 -20.78 6.19
N ILE A 168 19.32 -20.74 4.86
CA ILE A 168 20.44 -20.97 3.92
C ILE A 168 21.55 -19.93 4.14
N VAL A 169 21.20 -18.65 4.21
CA VAL A 169 22.16 -17.56 4.43
C VAL A 169 22.96 -17.76 5.71
N PHE A 170 22.29 -18.06 6.83
CA PHE A 170 22.96 -18.28 8.11
C PHE A 170 23.78 -19.58 8.14
N LYS A 171 23.34 -20.63 7.44
CA LYS A 171 24.07 -21.89 7.32
C LYS A 171 25.37 -21.73 6.53
N ILE A 172 25.32 -21.06 5.37
CA ILE A 172 26.50 -20.85 4.50
C ILE A 172 27.49 -19.90 5.18
N THR A 173 27.00 -18.90 5.90
CA THR A 173 27.86 -17.86 6.50
C THR A 173 28.22 -18.12 7.96
N ALA A 174 27.95 -19.34 8.47
CA ALA A 174 28.21 -19.71 9.85
C ALA A 174 29.69 -19.58 10.25
N GLN A 175 30.61 -19.79 9.29
CA GLN A 175 32.06 -19.72 9.52
C GLN A 175 32.65 -18.32 9.29
N VAL A 176 31.84 -17.35 8.84
CA VAL A 176 32.31 -16.00 8.54
C VAL A 176 32.26 -15.15 9.80
N ALA A 177 33.35 -14.43 10.10
CA ALA A 177 33.40 -13.50 11.22
C ALA A 177 32.25 -12.48 11.17
N THR A 178 31.58 -12.27 12.30
CA THR A 178 30.32 -11.49 12.39
C THR A 178 30.46 -10.07 11.81
N GLY A 179 31.60 -9.40 12.04
CA GLY A 179 31.85 -8.06 11.54
C GLY A 179 32.00 -7.98 10.01
N SER A 180 32.66 -8.96 9.40
CA SER A 180 32.81 -9.05 7.94
C SER A 180 31.50 -9.45 7.27
N ARG A 181 30.76 -10.37 7.92
CA ARG A 181 29.41 -10.76 7.49
C ARG A 181 28.51 -9.54 7.42
N GLU A 182 28.38 -8.78 8.51
CA GLU A 182 27.45 -7.65 8.56
C GLU A 182 27.77 -6.57 7.52
N LYS A 183 29.06 -6.26 7.29
CA LYS A 183 29.46 -5.28 6.26
C LYS A 183 29.04 -5.71 4.85
N GLY A 184 29.25 -6.98 4.48
CA GLY A 184 28.84 -7.50 3.18
C GLY A 184 27.32 -7.51 2.99
N PHE A 185 26.59 -8.01 3.99
CA PHE A 185 25.14 -8.07 3.95
C PHE A 185 24.45 -6.70 3.97
N ARG A 186 25.09 -5.65 4.53
CA ARG A 186 24.55 -4.28 4.43
C ARG A 186 24.46 -3.78 3.00
N TRP A 187 25.47 -4.04 2.17
CA TRP A 187 25.43 -3.68 0.75
C TRP A 187 24.41 -4.52 -0.02
N GLY A 188 24.36 -5.83 0.28
CA GLY A 188 23.32 -6.71 -0.26
C GLY A 188 21.91 -6.22 0.09
N GLN A 189 21.70 -5.77 1.33
CA GLN A 189 20.43 -5.25 1.82
C GLN A 189 20.03 -3.95 1.09
N ILE A 190 20.98 -3.06 0.80
CA ILE A 190 20.68 -1.86 -0.01
C ILE A 190 20.17 -2.27 -1.40
N GLY A 191 20.79 -3.28 -2.02
CA GLY A 191 20.36 -3.85 -3.29
C GLY A 191 18.98 -4.51 -3.23
N SER A 192 18.71 -5.33 -2.22
CA SER A 192 17.40 -5.99 -2.08
C SER A 192 16.28 -5.01 -1.72
N ALA A 193 16.51 -4.04 -0.83
CA ALA A 193 15.55 -2.96 -0.54
C ALA A 193 15.25 -2.14 -1.80
N SER A 194 16.25 -1.92 -2.66
CA SER A 194 16.06 -1.28 -3.96
C SER A 194 15.14 -2.10 -4.88
N LEU A 195 15.31 -3.43 -4.92
CA LEU A 195 14.43 -4.31 -5.69
C LEU A 195 12.99 -4.30 -5.15
N VAL A 196 12.78 -4.26 -3.84
CA VAL A 196 11.44 -4.16 -3.26
C VAL A 196 10.79 -2.82 -3.63
N ALA A 197 11.53 -1.71 -3.57
CA ALA A 197 11.02 -0.41 -4.02
C ALA A 197 10.66 -0.42 -5.51
N LEU A 198 11.53 -0.98 -6.36
CA LEU A 198 11.24 -1.11 -7.79
C LEU A 198 9.98 -1.96 -8.05
N ALA A 199 9.84 -3.08 -7.33
CA ALA A 199 8.70 -3.99 -7.41
C ALA A 199 7.41 -3.31 -6.93
N HIS A 200 7.50 -2.51 -5.87
CA HIS A 200 6.40 -1.69 -5.37
C HIS A 200 5.91 -0.69 -6.43
N GLY A 201 6.80 0.10 -7.03
CA GLY A 201 6.45 1.00 -8.13
C GLY A 201 5.80 0.27 -9.32
N THR A 202 6.33 -0.89 -9.67
CA THR A 202 5.81 -1.74 -10.75
C THR A 202 4.40 -2.25 -10.47
N ASN A 203 4.05 -2.56 -9.22
CA ASN A 203 2.76 -3.15 -8.86
C ASN A 203 1.69 -2.10 -8.49
N ASP A 204 2.08 -1.06 -7.76
CA ASP A 204 1.12 -0.21 -7.04
C ASP A 204 0.70 1.03 -7.83
N ALA A 205 1.63 1.67 -8.54
CA ALA A 205 1.32 2.82 -9.39
C ALA A 205 0.30 2.44 -10.49
N GLN A 206 0.39 1.21 -10.99
CA GLN A 206 -0.50 0.69 -12.01
C GLN A 206 -1.96 0.60 -11.57
N LYS A 207 -2.23 0.41 -10.27
CA LYS A 207 -3.60 0.31 -9.77
C LYS A 207 -4.34 1.63 -9.97
N THR A 208 -3.70 2.72 -9.59
CA THR A 208 -4.23 4.07 -9.79
C THR A 208 -4.33 4.42 -11.29
N MET A 209 -3.34 4.03 -12.09
CA MET A 209 -3.41 4.22 -13.56
C MET A 209 -4.64 3.54 -14.17
N GLY A 210 -4.96 2.32 -13.74
CA GLY A 210 -6.16 1.60 -14.17
C GLY A 210 -7.45 2.32 -13.79
N VAL A 211 -7.55 2.83 -12.56
CA VAL A 211 -8.72 3.57 -12.08
C VAL A 211 -8.92 4.89 -12.85
N ILE A 212 -7.86 5.67 -13.06
CA ILE A 212 -7.95 6.92 -13.83
C ILE A 212 -8.31 6.63 -15.29
N THR A 213 -7.69 5.63 -15.90
CA THR A 213 -7.98 5.25 -17.30
C THR A 213 -9.45 4.83 -17.46
N LEU A 214 -9.97 4.05 -16.52
CA LEU A 214 -11.40 3.70 -16.48
C LEU A 214 -12.29 4.95 -16.40
N ALA A 215 -11.95 5.92 -15.54
CA ALA A 215 -12.71 7.16 -15.42
C ALA A 215 -12.73 7.97 -16.72
N LEU A 216 -11.60 8.03 -17.44
CA LEU A 216 -11.50 8.70 -18.74
C LEU A 216 -12.34 8.01 -19.82
N ILE A 217 -12.33 6.67 -19.85
CA ILE A 217 -13.16 5.90 -20.78
C ILE A 217 -14.65 6.10 -20.43
N ALA A 218 -15.01 6.09 -19.15
CA ALA A 218 -16.38 6.32 -18.70
C ALA A 218 -16.87 7.74 -19.01
N TYR A 219 -15.98 8.74 -19.04
CA TYR A 219 -16.32 10.10 -19.49
C TYR A 219 -16.41 10.23 -21.02
N GLY A 220 -15.76 9.33 -21.78
CA GLY A 220 -15.71 9.36 -23.24
C GLY A 220 -14.52 10.13 -23.82
N SER A 221 -13.50 10.45 -23.02
CA SER A 221 -12.26 11.11 -23.49
C SER A 221 -11.10 10.16 -23.76
N TRP A 222 -11.35 8.85 -23.68
CA TRP A 222 -10.35 7.80 -23.96
C TRP A 222 -11.05 6.53 -24.45
N THR A 223 -10.37 5.73 -25.26
CA THR A 223 -10.96 4.50 -25.82
C THR A 223 -10.43 3.26 -25.10
N ALA A 224 -11.31 2.29 -24.86
CA ALA A 224 -10.89 0.98 -24.37
C ALA A 224 -9.96 0.31 -25.41
N GLY A 225 -8.81 -0.20 -24.96
CA GLY A 225 -7.81 -0.87 -25.82
C GLY A 225 -6.65 0.02 -26.29
N GLU A 226 -6.74 1.35 -26.18
CA GLU A 226 -5.64 2.28 -26.52
C GLU A 226 -4.49 2.31 -25.50
N GLY A 227 -4.56 1.46 -24.46
CA GLY A 227 -3.62 1.45 -23.35
C GLY A 227 -3.81 2.62 -22.39
N ILE A 228 -2.81 2.86 -21.53
CA ILE A 228 -2.84 3.90 -20.50
C ILE A 228 -2.26 5.20 -21.08
N PRO A 229 -2.94 6.36 -20.95
CA PRO A 229 -2.41 7.63 -21.42
C PRO A 229 -1.07 7.97 -20.75
N LEU A 230 -0.13 8.54 -21.51
CA LEU A 230 1.20 8.87 -20.99
C LEU A 230 1.15 9.83 -19.79
N TRP A 231 0.26 10.82 -19.83
CA TRP A 231 0.10 11.77 -18.73
C TRP A 231 -0.39 11.08 -17.44
N VAL A 232 -1.24 10.04 -17.55
CA VAL A 232 -1.69 9.25 -16.40
C VAL A 232 -0.51 8.49 -15.80
N LYS A 233 0.33 7.87 -16.65
CA LYS A 233 1.54 7.18 -16.18
C LYS A 233 2.46 8.12 -15.41
N ILE A 234 2.76 9.28 -15.99
CA ILE A 234 3.63 10.29 -15.37
C ILE A 234 3.02 10.82 -14.07
N ALA A 235 1.72 11.16 -14.06
CA ALA A 235 1.06 11.70 -12.88
C ALA A 235 1.02 10.70 -11.72
N CYS A 236 0.65 9.44 -11.97
CA CYS A 236 0.67 8.39 -10.95
C CYS A 236 2.10 8.13 -10.45
N ALA A 237 3.08 8.00 -11.37
CA ALA A 237 4.47 7.76 -11.01
C ALA A 237 5.04 8.88 -10.11
N LEU A 238 4.71 10.14 -10.40
CA LEU A 238 5.08 11.28 -9.56
C LEU A 238 4.33 11.29 -8.22
N ALA A 239 3.04 10.95 -8.21
CA ALA A 239 2.23 10.93 -6.99
C ALA A 239 2.74 9.87 -6.00
N ILE A 240 2.93 8.62 -6.44
CA ILE A 240 3.44 7.55 -5.59
C ILE A 240 4.86 7.84 -5.11
N ALA A 241 5.75 8.34 -5.98
CA ALA A 241 7.12 8.69 -5.60
C ALA A 241 7.16 9.84 -4.57
N SER A 242 6.33 10.87 -4.74
CA SER A 242 6.22 11.99 -3.80
C SER A 242 5.69 11.54 -2.44
N GLY A 243 4.69 10.66 -2.44
CA GLY A 243 4.19 10.02 -1.23
C GLY A 243 5.30 9.25 -0.51
N THR A 244 6.03 8.42 -1.26
CA THR A 244 7.14 7.63 -0.73
C THR A 244 8.25 8.47 -0.13
N TYR A 245 8.57 9.61 -0.76
CA TYR A 245 9.59 10.53 -0.25
C TYR A 245 9.25 11.13 1.11
N ILE A 246 7.97 11.43 1.37
CA ILE A 246 7.51 11.91 2.68
C ILE A 246 7.69 10.83 3.76
N GLY A 247 7.64 9.56 3.34
CA GLY A 247 7.83 8.39 4.16
C GLY A 247 6.52 7.86 4.71
N GLY A 248 6.57 7.16 5.84
CA GLY A 248 5.40 6.60 6.50
C GLY A 248 5.76 6.25 7.93
N TRP A 249 6.41 7.19 8.62
CA TRP A 249 7.28 6.93 9.77
C TRP A 249 6.63 6.10 10.89
N ARG A 250 5.33 6.26 11.12
CA ARG A 250 4.56 5.45 12.07
C ARG A 250 4.56 3.97 11.69
N VAL A 251 4.27 3.66 10.43
CA VAL A 251 4.24 2.29 9.89
C VAL A 251 5.67 1.74 9.76
N ILE A 252 6.64 2.58 9.36
CA ILE A 252 8.07 2.22 9.31
C ILE A 252 8.56 1.71 10.67
N ARG A 253 8.23 2.44 11.75
CA ARG A 253 8.59 2.03 13.12
C ARG A 253 7.97 0.67 13.45
N THR A 254 6.68 0.50 13.20
CA THR A 254 5.96 -0.75 13.50
C THR A 254 6.54 -1.95 12.75
N LEU A 255 6.82 -1.83 11.44
CA LEU A 255 7.41 -2.93 10.67
C LEU A 255 8.88 -3.19 11.03
N GLY A 256 9.67 -2.13 11.27
CA GLY A 256 11.11 -2.24 11.50
C GLY A 256 11.48 -2.75 12.89
N LYS A 257 10.71 -2.38 13.92
CA LYS A 257 10.98 -2.77 15.32
C LYS A 257 9.99 -3.80 15.86
N GLY A 258 8.87 -4.03 15.18
CA GLY A 258 7.72 -4.65 15.84
C GLY A 258 7.55 -6.14 15.69
N LEU A 259 8.10 -6.76 14.66
CA LEU A 259 7.87 -8.19 14.41
C LEU A 259 9.03 -9.06 14.90
N VAL A 260 10.24 -8.68 14.52
CA VAL A 260 11.47 -9.45 14.75
C VAL A 260 12.63 -8.45 14.91
N GLU A 261 13.62 -8.78 15.72
CA GLU A 261 14.91 -8.08 15.68
C GLU A 261 15.69 -8.49 14.43
N ILE A 262 15.74 -7.57 13.46
CA ILE A 262 16.31 -7.82 12.13
C ILE A 262 17.78 -7.39 12.11
N SER A 263 18.65 -8.34 11.74
CA SER A 263 20.03 -8.07 11.29
C SER A 263 20.10 -7.98 9.75
N SER A 264 21.13 -7.37 9.18
CA SER A 264 21.24 -7.17 7.72
C SER A 264 21.08 -8.46 6.89
N PRO A 265 21.61 -9.64 7.29
CA PRO A 265 21.38 -10.89 6.56
C PRO A 265 19.91 -11.31 6.50
N GLN A 266 19.14 -11.09 7.58
CA GLN A 266 17.70 -11.37 7.60
C GLN A 266 16.94 -10.36 6.74
N GLY A 267 17.27 -9.07 6.87
CA GLY A 267 16.65 -8.00 6.09
C GLY A 267 16.83 -8.25 4.60
N MET A 268 18.05 -8.58 4.17
CA MET A 268 18.34 -8.94 2.79
C MET A 268 17.52 -10.15 2.30
N ALA A 269 17.46 -11.22 3.09
CA ALA A 269 16.69 -12.41 2.73
C ALA A 269 15.18 -12.13 2.64
N ALA A 270 14.63 -11.35 3.58
CA ALA A 270 13.23 -10.94 3.57
C ALA A 270 12.90 -10.06 2.35
N GLU A 271 13.75 -9.09 2.03
CA GLU A 271 13.56 -8.18 0.92
C GLU A 271 13.68 -8.91 -0.44
N PHE A 272 14.62 -9.83 -0.61
CA PHE A 272 14.69 -10.66 -1.82
C PHE A 272 13.44 -11.54 -1.99
N ALA A 273 12.98 -12.19 -0.91
CA ALA A 273 11.75 -12.97 -0.94
C ALA A 273 10.53 -12.10 -1.32
N SER A 274 10.45 -10.90 -0.74
CA SER A 274 9.38 -9.94 -1.06
C SER A 274 9.43 -9.49 -2.51
N ALA A 275 10.59 -9.07 -2.99
CA ALA A 275 10.78 -8.63 -4.37
C ALA A 275 10.45 -9.74 -5.37
N ALA A 276 10.90 -10.97 -5.11
CA ALA A 276 10.60 -12.12 -5.95
C ALA A 276 9.09 -12.37 -6.04
N VAL A 277 8.38 -12.43 -4.90
CA VAL A 277 6.93 -12.68 -4.88
C VAL A 277 6.15 -11.54 -5.55
N ILE A 278 6.50 -10.27 -5.29
CA ILE A 278 5.82 -9.11 -5.88
C ILE A 278 6.04 -9.07 -7.39
N LEU A 279 7.28 -9.22 -7.88
CA LEU A 279 7.60 -9.17 -9.30
C LEU A 279 6.97 -10.34 -10.06
N SER A 280 7.09 -11.57 -9.55
CA SER A 280 6.46 -12.75 -10.17
C SER A 280 4.94 -12.58 -10.27
N SER A 281 4.30 -12.03 -9.24
CA SER A 281 2.86 -11.75 -9.28
C SER A 281 2.49 -10.64 -10.26
N SER A 282 3.30 -9.57 -10.31
CA SER A 282 3.08 -8.45 -11.23
C SER A 282 3.18 -8.90 -12.69
N HIS A 283 4.12 -9.81 -12.98
CA HIS A 283 4.23 -10.44 -14.31
C HIS A 283 3.02 -11.31 -14.67
N LEU A 284 2.34 -11.88 -13.68
CA LEU A 284 1.09 -12.63 -13.87
C LEU A 284 -0.16 -11.72 -13.87
N GLY A 285 0.01 -10.40 -13.81
CA GLY A 285 -1.10 -9.44 -13.76
C GLY A 285 -1.99 -9.58 -12.52
N MET A 286 -1.46 -10.16 -11.44
CA MET A 286 -2.16 -10.32 -10.16
C MET A 286 -1.85 -9.16 -9.23
N ALA A 287 -2.89 -8.44 -8.81
CA ALA A 287 -2.79 -7.31 -7.89
C ALA A 287 -2.57 -7.81 -6.45
N LEU A 288 -1.31 -8.06 -6.10
CA LEU A 288 -0.94 -8.49 -4.75
C LEU A 288 -0.81 -7.33 -3.77
N SER A 289 -1.03 -7.66 -2.49
CA SER A 289 -0.73 -6.80 -1.35
C SER A 289 0.77 -6.84 -1.03
N THR A 290 1.48 -5.77 -1.34
CA THR A 290 2.90 -5.60 -0.99
C THR A 290 3.10 -5.65 0.53
N THR A 291 2.18 -5.09 1.33
CA THR A 291 2.22 -5.13 2.80
C THR A 291 2.15 -6.55 3.35
N HIS A 292 1.27 -7.41 2.80
CA HIS A 292 1.18 -8.80 3.27
C HIS A 292 2.44 -9.57 2.92
N VAL A 293 2.95 -9.39 1.70
CA VAL A 293 4.19 -10.03 1.24
C VAL A 293 5.37 -9.60 2.10
N ALA A 294 5.57 -8.29 2.28
CA ALA A 294 6.68 -7.74 3.08
C ALA A 294 6.61 -8.19 4.54
N THR A 295 5.44 -8.12 5.16
CA THR A 295 5.23 -8.58 6.54
C THR A 295 5.49 -10.08 6.67
N GLY A 296 4.96 -10.87 5.73
CA GLY A 296 5.16 -12.32 5.67
C GLY A 296 6.64 -12.67 5.56
N SER A 297 7.39 -12.00 4.67
CA SER A 297 8.83 -12.19 4.54
C SER A 297 9.61 -11.76 5.78
N ILE A 298 9.26 -10.65 6.42
CA ILE A 298 9.89 -10.22 7.68
C ILE A 298 9.69 -11.27 8.77
N LEU A 299 8.45 -11.74 8.97
CA LEU A 299 8.14 -12.81 9.91
C LEU A 299 8.89 -14.10 9.58
N GLY A 300 8.89 -14.50 8.30
CA GLY A 300 9.62 -15.65 7.81
C GLY A 300 11.12 -15.57 8.09
N SER A 301 11.73 -14.41 7.90
CA SER A 301 13.15 -14.19 8.23
C SER A 301 13.46 -14.29 9.72
N GLY A 302 12.47 -14.05 10.60
CA GLY A 302 12.57 -14.35 12.01
C GLY A 302 12.54 -15.86 12.27
N VAL A 303 11.54 -16.55 11.72
CA VAL A 303 11.39 -18.00 11.87
C VAL A 303 12.61 -18.77 11.34
N GLY A 304 13.21 -18.31 10.23
CA GLY A 304 14.36 -18.95 9.60
C GLY A 304 15.70 -18.73 10.29
N LYS A 305 15.80 -17.77 11.24
CA LYS A 305 17.06 -17.49 11.94
C LYS A 305 17.13 -18.27 13.26
N PRO A 306 18.20 -19.07 13.48
CA PRO A 306 18.40 -19.75 14.76
C PRO A 306 18.45 -18.76 15.93
N GLY A 307 17.62 -18.99 16.95
CA GLY A 307 17.57 -18.19 18.18
C GLY A 307 16.86 -16.83 18.07
N ALA A 308 16.22 -16.51 16.94
CA ALA A 308 15.46 -15.27 16.80
C ALA A 308 14.14 -15.31 17.57
N GLN A 309 13.75 -14.17 18.14
CA GLN A 309 12.47 -13.99 18.82
C GLN A 309 11.47 -13.30 17.89
N VAL A 310 10.32 -13.93 17.69
CA VAL A 310 9.21 -13.39 16.89
C VAL A 310 8.11 -12.91 17.83
N ARG A 311 7.69 -11.65 17.67
CA ARG A 311 6.63 -11.03 18.48
C ARG A 311 5.25 -11.35 17.91
N TRP A 312 4.77 -12.57 18.15
CA TRP A 312 3.50 -13.09 17.62
C TRP A 312 2.26 -12.23 17.95
N GLY A 313 2.25 -11.54 19.09
CA GLY A 313 1.16 -10.61 19.44
C GLY A 313 1.06 -9.40 18.50
N VAL A 314 2.19 -8.93 17.97
CA VAL A 314 2.21 -7.86 16.95
C VAL A 314 1.74 -8.41 15.60
N ALA A 315 2.21 -9.59 15.22
CA ALA A 315 1.78 -10.28 14.00
C ALA A 315 0.26 -10.52 13.97
N GLY A 316 -0.32 -10.99 15.08
CA GLY A 316 -1.76 -11.20 15.21
C GLY A 316 -2.57 -9.91 15.01
N ARG A 317 -2.10 -8.78 15.56
CA ARG A 317 -2.75 -7.47 15.32
C ARG A 317 -2.70 -7.04 13.86
N MET A 318 -1.61 -7.34 13.14
CA MET A 318 -1.52 -7.07 11.71
C MET A 318 -2.53 -7.92 10.93
N VAL A 319 -2.64 -9.22 11.22
CA VAL A 319 -3.63 -10.09 10.58
C VAL A 319 -5.06 -9.59 10.81
N VAL A 320 -5.39 -9.16 12.03
CA VAL A 320 -6.69 -8.53 12.33
C VAL A 320 -6.91 -7.28 11.48
N ALA A 321 -5.91 -6.40 11.39
CA ALA A 321 -5.99 -5.21 10.55
C ALA A 321 -6.20 -5.57 9.07
N TRP A 322 -5.57 -6.63 8.57
CA TRP A 322 -5.72 -7.09 7.18
C TRP A 322 -7.14 -7.59 6.89
N VAL A 323 -7.71 -8.40 7.79
CA VAL A 323 -9.08 -8.91 7.66
C VAL A 323 -10.11 -7.78 7.70
N ILE A 324 -9.90 -6.79 8.59
CA ILE A 324 -10.82 -5.65 8.74
C ILE A 324 -10.68 -4.63 7.60
N THR A 325 -9.53 -4.56 6.93
CA THR A 325 -9.25 -3.51 5.94
C THR A 325 -10.26 -3.48 4.80
N LEU A 326 -10.55 -4.63 4.19
CA LEU A 326 -11.49 -4.72 3.07
C LEU A 326 -12.92 -4.32 3.47
N PRO A 327 -13.54 -4.90 4.52
CA PRO A 327 -14.90 -4.52 4.91
C PRO A 327 -15.00 -3.10 5.45
N ALA A 328 -14.01 -2.61 6.19
CA ALA A 328 -14.04 -1.25 6.73
C ALA A 328 -13.93 -0.19 5.62
N ALA A 329 -12.99 -0.35 4.69
CA ALA A 329 -12.89 0.54 3.52
C ALA A 329 -14.17 0.45 2.66
N GLY A 330 -14.75 -0.74 2.51
CA GLY A 330 -16.01 -0.92 1.80
C GLY A 330 -17.19 -0.24 2.47
N LEU A 331 -17.30 -0.29 3.79
CA LEU A 331 -18.34 0.44 4.52
C LEU A 331 -18.21 1.96 4.28
N VAL A 332 -16.99 2.50 4.35
CA VAL A 332 -16.76 3.93 4.07
C VAL A 332 -17.07 4.27 2.61
N GLY A 333 -16.68 3.41 1.65
CA GLY A 333 -17.01 3.58 0.24
C GLY A 333 -18.52 3.56 -0.03
N ALA A 334 -19.25 2.64 0.60
CA ALA A 334 -20.71 2.57 0.52
C ALA A 334 -21.39 3.83 1.09
N LEU A 335 -20.93 4.31 2.24
CA LEU A 335 -21.43 5.55 2.85
C LEU A 335 -21.14 6.79 1.98
N CYS A 336 -19.93 6.89 1.44
CA CYS A 336 -19.57 7.99 0.53
C CYS A 336 -20.44 7.95 -0.73
N TRP A 337 -20.73 6.77 -1.28
CA TRP A 337 -21.63 6.65 -2.41
C TRP A 337 -23.05 7.08 -2.05
N ALA A 338 -23.59 6.64 -0.91
CA ALA A 338 -24.92 7.01 -0.45
C ALA A 338 -25.07 8.54 -0.27
N VAL A 339 -24.04 9.20 0.26
CA VAL A 339 -24.02 10.67 0.39
C VAL A 339 -23.96 11.34 -0.99
N ALA A 340 -23.05 10.92 -1.87
CA ALA A 340 -22.94 11.51 -3.21
C ALA A 340 -24.23 11.32 -4.02
N HIS A 341 -24.81 10.12 -3.97
CA HIS A 341 -26.03 9.78 -4.69
C HIS A 341 -27.26 10.50 -4.13
N GLY A 342 -27.41 10.55 -2.80
CA GLY A 342 -28.56 11.20 -2.15
C GLY A 342 -28.60 12.71 -2.36
N ILE A 343 -27.44 13.35 -2.45
CA ILE A 343 -27.33 14.77 -2.81
C ILE A 343 -27.52 14.98 -4.32
N GLY A 344 -26.99 14.05 -5.12
CA GLY A 344 -27.09 14.06 -6.56
C GLY A 344 -26.05 14.95 -7.24
N GLY A 345 -25.69 14.53 -8.45
CA GLY A 345 -24.91 15.33 -9.39
C GLY A 345 -23.51 15.73 -8.92
N GLY A 346 -22.98 16.79 -9.52
CA GLY A 346 -21.66 17.33 -9.22
C GLY A 346 -21.51 17.82 -7.78
N LEU A 347 -22.61 18.27 -7.14
CA LEU A 347 -22.59 18.73 -5.75
C LEU A 347 -22.33 17.57 -4.79
N GLY A 348 -22.93 16.40 -5.02
CA GLY A 348 -22.65 15.19 -4.25
C GLY A 348 -21.18 14.79 -4.30
N ALA A 349 -20.56 14.85 -5.48
CA ALA A 349 -19.13 14.59 -5.65
C ALA A 349 -18.25 15.60 -4.88
N VAL A 350 -18.58 16.90 -4.95
CA VAL A 350 -17.87 17.94 -4.20
C VAL A 350 -17.98 17.73 -2.70
N VAL A 351 -19.16 17.39 -2.18
CA VAL A 351 -19.37 17.17 -0.74
C VAL A 351 -18.53 16.01 -0.23
N VAL A 352 -18.52 14.88 -0.95
CA VAL A 352 -17.68 13.72 -0.58
C VAL A 352 -16.20 14.07 -0.64
N PHE A 353 -15.76 14.82 -1.66
CA PHE A 353 -14.37 15.26 -1.77
C PHE A 353 -13.97 16.22 -0.63
N VAL A 354 -14.83 17.17 -0.27
CA VAL A 354 -14.59 18.07 0.87
C VAL A 354 -14.53 17.28 2.18
N ALA A 355 -15.42 16.30 2.37
CA ALA A 355 -15.39 15.42 3.54
C ALA A 355 -14.06 14.67 3.65
N LEU A 356 -13.53 14.15 2.53
CA LEU A 356 -12.20 13.55 2.47
C LEU A 356 -11.12 14.54 2.94
N VAL A 357 -11.09 15.74 2.38
CA VAL A 357 -10.07 16.77 2.72
C VAL A 357 -10.13 17.14 4.19
N VAL A 358 -11.34 17.33 4.73
CA VAL A 358 -11.55 17.65 6.15
C VAL A 358 -11.05 16.52 7.03
N ALA A 359 -11.48 15.28 6.79
CA ALA A 359 -11.08 14.12 7.57
C ALA A 359 -9.55 13.89 7.51
N ALA A 360 -8.96 13.97 6.31
CA ALA A 360 -7.51 13.87 6.13
C ALA A 360 -6.76 14.96 6.91
N THR A 361 -7.25 16.20 6.88
CA THR A 361 -6.67 17.32 7.63
C THR A 361 -6.76 17.09 9.14
N LEU A 362 -7.89 16.60 9.64
CA LEU A 362 -8.08 16.29 11.06
C LEU A 362 -7.15 15.18 11.52
N MET A 363 -7.03 14.10 10.74
CA MET A 363 -6.10 12.99 11.02
C MET A 363 -4.65 13.45 10.98
N PHE A 364 -4.27 14.27 9.99
CA PHE A 364 -2.93 14.84 9.93
C PHE A 364 -2.64 15.72 11.15
N ARG A 365 -3.56 16.60 11.54
CA ARG A 365 -3.42 17.44 12.75
C ARG A 365 -3.31 16.59 14.01
N HIS A 366 -4.12 15.53 14.12
CA HIS A 366 -4.02 14.57 15.23
C HIS A 366 -2.64 13.92 15.29
N SER A 367 -2.08 13.53 14.13
CA SER A 367 -0.76 12.89 14.05
C SER A 367 0.38 13.76 14.58
N ARG A 368 0.19 15.09 14.66
CA ARG A 368 1.17 16.03 15.20
C ARG A 368 1.29 15.97 16.72
N LYS A 369 0.31 15.39 17.42
CA LYS A 369 0.35 15.21 18.88
C LYS A 369 1.39 14.16 19.30
N THR A 370 1.51 13.07 18.54
CA THR A 370 2.53 12.03 18.74
C THR A 370 3.48 11.98 17.54
N LYS A 371 4.36 12.98 17.43
CA LYS A 371 5.19 13.14 16.24
C LYS A 371 6.22 12.00 16.12
N ILE A 372 6.08 11.20 15.06
CA ILE A 372 7.08 10.22 14.61
C ILE A 372 7.67 10.71 13.29
N ASP A 373 8.99 10.87 13.23
CA ASP A 373 9.73 11.32 12.06
C ASP A 373 11.10 10.64 11.93
N HIS A 374 11.87 11.02 10.92
CA HIS A 374 13.19 10.47 10.62
C HIS A 374 14.22 10.52 11.77
N ASN A 375 14.02 11.36 12.79
CA ASN A 375 14.94 11.49 13.93
C ASN A 375 14.63 10.50 15.04
N ASN A 376 13.38 10.05 15.17
CA ASN A 376 12.93 9.18 16.26
C ASN A 376 12.34 7.84 15.79
N VAL A 377 12.30 7.57 14.48
CA VAL A 377 11.72 6.34 13.93
C VAL A 377 12.37 5.06 14.49
N ASN A 378 13.64 5.15 14.91
CA ASN A 378 14.42 4.03 15.44
C ASN A 378 14.46 3.93 16.98
N ASP A 379 13.79 4.85 17.68
CA ASP A 379 13.69 4.83 19.14
C ASP A 379 12.98 3.55 19.64
N GLU A 380 13.17 3.22 20.92
CA GLU A 380 12.52 2.04 21.51
C GLU A 380 11.00 2.12 21.42
N TRP A 381 10.38 0.96 21.15
CA TRP A 381 8.95 0.84 20.92
C TRP A 381 8.37 -0.30 21.75
N ALA A 382 7.42 0.04 22.63
CA ALA A 382 6.77 -0.88 23.56
C ALA A 382 5.71 -1.77 22.89
N GLY A 383 5.50 -1.64 21.58
CA GLY A 383 4.52 -2.44 20.86
C GLY A 383 3.10 -1.88 20.88
N GLY A 384 2.85 -0.69 21.41
CA GLY A 384 1.54 -0.04 21.41
C GLY A 384 1.14 0.56 20.05
N LEU A 385 -0.10 1.03 19.93
CA LEU A 385 -0.51 1.84 18.77
C LEU A 385 0.26 3.16 18.75
N ALA A 386 0.50 3.74 17.58
CA ALA A 386 1.26 5.00 17.46
C ALA A 386 0.60 6.21 18.17
N THR A 387 -0.65 6.08 18.60
CA THR A 387 -1.39 7.06 19.40
C THR A 387 -1.16 6.92 20.91
N GLU A 388 -0.69 5.76 21.38
CA GLU A 388 -0.46 5.45 22.80
C GLU A 388 0.91 5.91 23.29
N ASP A 389 1.89 6.05 22.38
CA ASP A 389 3.29 6.46 22.68
C ASP A 389 3.45 7.96 23.03
N ALA A 390 2.43 8.62 23.60
CA ALA A 390 2.45 10.05 23.91
C ALA A 390 3.26 10.45 25.16
N ALA A 391 3.84 9.48 25.88
CA ALA A 391 4.75 9.78 26.98
C ALA A 391 6.16 10.07 26.43
N PRO A 392 6.74 11.26 26.65
CA PRO A 392 8.14 11.48 26.29
C PRO A 392 8.99 10.50 27.09
N ALA A 393 9.75 9.65 26.39
CA ALA A 393 10.80 8.86 27.03
C ALA A 393 11.70 9.85 27.79
N ALA A 394 11.70 9.74 29.12
CA ALA A 394 12.59 10.51 29.95
C ALA A 394 14.01 10.24 29.45
N LYS A 395 14.67 11.27 28.91
CA LYS A 395 16.08 11.17 28.57
C LYS A 395 16.81 10.91 29.88
N THR A 396 17.28 9.68 30.08
CA THR A 396 18.20 9.36 31.16
C THR A 396 19.41 10.28 30.98
N PRO A 397 19.80 11.08 31.99
CA PRO A 397 21.01 11.89 31.88
C PRO A 397 22.18 10.94 31.66
N VAL A 398 22.91 11.16 30.57
CA VAL A 398 24.22 10.55 30.41
C VAL A 398 25.10 11.23 31.46
N ASN A 399 25.38 10.51 32.55
CA ASN A 399 26.32 10.99 33.57
C ASN A 399 27.69 11.18 32.90
N ALA A 400 28.23 12.37 33.13
CA ALA A 400 29.54 12.84 32.68
C ALA A 400 30.70 12.08 33.32
#